data_AF-A0A7J7NYI7-F1
#
_entry.id   AF-A0A7J7NYI7-F1
#
_cell.length_a   1.000
_cell.length_b   1.000
_cell.length_c   1.000
_cell.angle_alpha   90.00
_cell.angle_beta   90.00
_cell.angle_gamma   90.00
#
_symmetry.space_group_name_H-M   'P 1'
#
loop_
_entity.id
_entity.type
_entity.pdbx_description
1 polymer ?
#
loop_
_entity_poly.entity_id
_entity_poly.type
_entity_poly.pdbx_seq_one_letter_code
_entity_poly.pdbx_strand_id
1 'polypeptide(L)'
;MEIWKSMAHDKIEGTRVTFNTLLDGFAKQGQYTDVRDVVSEFERIRLPPTVLTYNMLMNAYVRGGQHLKLPQLYKEMATHNL
;
A
#
# COMPACT_ATOMS: atom_id res chain seq x y z
N MET A 1 -17.54 2.96 3.96
CA MET A 1 -16.53 3.73 4.71
C MET A 1 -15.41 2.77 5.02
N GLU A 2 -14.23 3.03 4.50
CA GLU A 2 -13.08 2.15 4.66
C GLU A 2 -12.50 2.24 6.08
N ILE A 3 -12.15 1.09 6.68
CA ILE A 3 -11.78 1.00 8.11
C ILE A 3 -10.59 1.90 8.46
N TRP A 4 -9.54 1.98 7.63
CA TRP A 4 -8.37 2.83 7.95
C TRP A 4 -8.68 4.33 7.91
N LYS A 5 -9.68 4.74 7.13
CA LYS A 5 -10.15 6.13 7.10
C LYS A 5 -10.87 6.49 8.41
N SER A 6 -11.65 5.56 8.98
CA SER A 6 -12.21 5.70 10.33
C SER A 6 -11.12 5.76 11.38
N MET A 7 -10.14 4.85 11.32
CA MET A 7 -9.02 4.84 12.27
C MET A 7 -8.28 6.17 12.28
N ALA A 8 -8.00 6.75 11.10
CA ALA A 8 -7.38 8.06 10.98
C ALA A 8 -8.25 9.18 11.57
N HIS A 9 -9.57 9.18 11.29
CA HIS A 9 -10.53 10.14 11.86
C HIS A 9 -10.59 10.07 13.39
N ASP A 10 -10.65 8.84 13.93
CA ASP A 10 -10.79 8.56 15.35
C ASP A 10 -9.44 8.65 16.11
N LYS A 11 -8.36 9.02 15.40
CA LYS A 11 -6.98 9.11 15.93
C LYS A 11 -6.48 7.78 16.50
N ILE A 12 -6.96 6.67 15.97
CA ILE A 12 -6.49 5.32 16.28
C ILE A 12 -5.32 5.03 15.35
N GLU A 13 -4.12 4.94 15.93
CA GLU A 13 -2.91 4.66 15.16
C GLU A 13 -2.85 3.18 14.77
N GLY A 14 -2.83 2.90 13.48
CA GLY A 14 -2.64 1.55 12.97
C GLY A 14 -1.20 1.08 13.16
N THR A 15 -1.01 -0.23 13.29
CA THR A 15 0.32 -0.83 13.35
C THR A 15 0.77 -1.27 11.96
N ARG A 16 2.06 -1.60 11.79
CA ARG A 16 2.57 -2.25 10.58
C ARG A 16 1.78 -3.50 10.22
N VAL A 17 1.35 -4.29 11.21
CA VAL A 17 0.51 -5.48 11.00
C VAL A 17 -0.83 -5.07 10.41
N THR A 18 -1.51 -4.09 11.03
CA THR A 18 -2.80 -3.58 10.57
C THR A 18 -2.77 -3.19 9.10
N PHE A 19 -1.80 -2.38 8.71
CA PHE A 19 -1.75 -1.90 7.34
C PHE A 19 -1.24 -2.95 6.34
N ASN A 20 -0.33 -3.86 6.74
CA ASN A 20 0.02 -5.00 5.90
C ASN A 20 -1.20 -5.89 5.61
N THR A 21 -2.09 -6.09 6.59
CA THR A 21 -3.35 -6.83 6.38
C THR A 21 -4.25 -6.12 5.39
N LEU A 22 -4.39 -4.80 5.47
CA LEU A 22 -5.17 -4.01 4.51
C LEU A 22 -4.57 -4.10 3.10
N LEU A 23 -3.26 -3.88 2.97
CA LEU A 23 -2.55 -3.97 1.71
C LEU A 23 -2.72 -5.35 1.05
N ASP A 24 -2.56 -6.44 1.80
CA ASP A 24 -2.75 -7.80 1.29
C ASP A 24 -4.18 -8.04 0.80
N GLY A 25 -5.18 -7.59 1.57
CA GLY A 25 -6.60 -7.69 1.21
C GLY A 25 -6.93 -6.96 -0.10
N PHE A 26 -6.47 -5.72 -0.25
CA PHE A 26 -6.69 -4.93 -1.47
C PHE A 26 -5.87 -5.44 -2.66
N ALA A 27 -4.63 -5.86 -2.43
CA ALA A 27 -3.78 -6.39 -3.48
C ALA A 27 -4.37 -7.66 -4.10
N LYS A 28 -4.90 -8.58 -3.29
CA LYS A 28 -5.57 -9.79 -3.78
C LYS A 28 -6.80 -9.50 -4.64
N GLN A 29 -7.49 -8.39 -4.37
CA GLN A 29 -8.65 -7.91 -5.13
C GLN A 29 -8.28 -7.05 -6.35
N GLY A 30 -6.99 -6.72 -6.55
CA GLY A 30 -6.56 -5.84 -7.64
C GLY A 30 -6.93 -4.37 -7.45
N GLN A 31 -7.31 -3.97 -6.23
CA GLN A 31 -7.70 -2.60 -5.89
C GLN A 31 -6.47 -1.71 -5.70
N TYR A 32 -5.77 -1.44 -6.81
CA TYR A 32 -4.48 -0.74 -6.79
C TYR A 32 -4.56 0.71 -6.27
N THR A 33 -5.72 1.36 -6.41
CA THR A 33 -5.99 2.70 -5.86
C THR A 33 -6.00 2.66 -4.34
N ASP A 34 -6.71 1.71 -3.75
CA ASP A 34 -6.82 1.57 -2.29
C ASP A 34 -5.49 1.14 -1.67
N VAL A 35 -4.73 0.27 -2.35
CA VAL A 35 -3.36 -0.05 -1.92
C VAL A 35 -2.48 1.22 -1.91
N ARG A 36 -2.61 2.11 -2.90
CA ARG A 36 -1.84 3.36 -2.94
C ARG A 36 -2.24 4.31 -1.81
N ASP A 37 -3.55 4.46 -1.56
CA ASP A 37 -4.08 5.25 -0.45
C ASP A 37 -3.54 4.76 0.90
N VAL A 38 -3.51 3.43 1.12
CA VAL A 38 -2.97 2.82 2.34
C VAL A 38 -1.46 3.06 2.46
N VAL A 39 -0.69 2.96 1.37
CA VAL A 39 0.76 3.27 1.39
C VAL A 39 1.02 4.75 1.72
N SER A 40 0.22 5.68 1.23
CA SER A 40 0.34 7.10 1.62
C SER A 40 0.06 7.31 3.11
N GLU A 41 -0.83 6.50 3.69
CA GLU A 41 -1.09 6.52 5.13
C GLU A 41 0.11 6.01 5.95
N PHE A 42 0.80 4.95 5.49
CA PHE A 42 2.08 4.48 6.08
C PHE A 42 3.07 5.64 6.24
N GLU A 43 3.27 6.40 5.16
CA GLU A 43 4.19 7.52 5.14
C GLU A 43 3.74 8.65 6.09
N ARG A 44 2.43 8.94 6.13
CA ARG A 44 1.83 9.94 7.03
C ARG A 44 2.13 9.64 8.50
N ILE A 45 2.08 8.37 8.90
CA ILE A 45 2.39 7.93 10.27
C ILE A 45 3.86 7.54 10.46
N ARG A 46 4.74 7.92 9.52
CA ARG A 46 6.20 7.66 9.58
C ARG A 46 6.58 6.17 9.64
N LEU A 47 5.73 5.29 9.10
CA LEU A 47 6.09 3.91 8.83
C LEU A 47 6.65 3.78 7.40
N PRO A 48 7.95 3.51 7.20
CA PRO A 48 8.48 3.37 5.86
C PRO A 48 7.92 2.13 5.16
N PRO A 49 7.60 2.23 3.85
CA PRO A 49 7.36 1.08 2.99
C PRO A 49 8.54 0.11 3.02
N THR A 50 8.28 -1.18 2.80
CA THR A 50 9.33 -2.21 2.70
C THR A 50 9.20 -2.98 1.37
N VAL A 51 10.15 -3.88 1.11
CA VAL A 51 10.05 -4.84 -0.01
C VAL A 51 8.69 -5.55 -0.02
N LEU A 52 8.16 -5.93 1.15
CA LEU A 52 6.85 -6.55 1.27
C LEU A 52 5.73 -5.60 0.81
N THR A 53 5.79 -4.32 1.18
CA THR A 53 4.84 -3.29 0.75
C THR A 53 4.83 -3.15 -0.77
N TYR A 54 6.00 -3.06 -1.41
CA TYR A 54 6.11 -2.96 -2.86
C TYR A 54 5.65 -4.23 -3.57
N ASN A 55 5.90 -5.41 -3.02
CA ASN A 55 5.37 -6.67 -3.56
C ASN A 55 3.84 -6.69 -3.58
N MET A 56 3.19 -6.23 -2.50
CA MET A 56 1.73 -6.09 -2.46
C MET A 56 1.23 -5.05 -3.46
N LEU A 57 1.92 -3.90 -3.58
CA LEU A 57 1.60 -2.86 -4.55
C LEU A 57 1.69 -3.38 -5.99
N MET A 58 2.78 -4.05 -6.36
CA MET A 58 2.94 -4.66 -7.67
C MET A 58 1.88 -5.73 -7.96
N ASN A 59 1.58 -6.60 -6.99
CA ASN A 59 0.51 -7.60 -7.13
C ASN A 59 -0.86 -6.95 -7.38
N ALA A 60 -1.18 -5.87 -6.66
CA ALA A 60 -2.41 -5.10 -6.87
C ALA A 60 -2.50 -4.51 -8.27
N TYR A 61 -1.40 -3.91 -8.75
CA TYR A 61 -1.35 -3.29 -10.08
C TYR A 61 -1.49 -4.34 -11.19
N VAL A 62 -0.87 -5.51 -11.07
CA VAL A 62 -1.03 -6.60 -12.04
C VAL A 62 -2.48 -7.08 -12.08
N ARG A 63 -3.06 -7.38 -10.91
CA ARG A 63 -4.44 -7.88 -10.80
C ARG A 63 -5.48 -6.86 -11.24
N GLY A 64 -5.20 -5.58 -11.03
CA GLY A 64 -6.03 -4.46 -11.51
C GLY A 64 -5.79 -4.06 -12.96
N GLY A 65 -5.01 -4.83 -13.73
CA GLY A 65 -4.76 -4.56 -15.16
C GLY A 65 -3.78 -3.43 -15.45
N GLN A 66 -3.13 -2.87 -14.43
CA GLN A 66 -2.20 -1.73 -14.50
C GLN A 66 -0.71 -2.15 -14.63
N HIS A 67 -0.44 -3.32 -15.18
CA HIS A 67 0.91 -3.90 -15.29
C HIS A 67 1.93 -2.99 -16.02
N LEU A 68 1.47 -2.12 -16.94
CA LEU A 68 2.34 -1.15 -17.63
C LEU A 68 3.00 -0.13 -16.68
N LYS A 69 2.49 0.01 -15.44
CA LYS A 69 3.07 0.90 -14.42
C LYS A 69 4.12 0.21 -13.55
N LEU A 70 4.32 -1.10 -13.68
CA LEU A 70 5.34 -1.83 -12.90
C LEU A 70 6.75 -1.24 -13.02
N PRO A 71 7.25 -0.83 -14.21
CA PRO A 71 8.58 -0.22 -14.32
C PRO A 71 8.73 1.06 -13.49
N GLN A 72 7.65 1.83 -13.34
CA GLN A 72 7.65 3.03 -12.49
C GLN A 72 7.69 2.64 -11.01
N LEU A 73 6.94 1.61 -10.61
CA LEU A 73 6.97 1.09 -9.24
C LEU A 73 8.34 0.52 -8.85
N TYR A 74 9.04 -0.16 -9.76
CA TYR A 74 10.42 -0.62 -9.51
C TYR A 74 11.40 0.54 -9.30
N LYS A 75 11.26 1.62 -10.09
CA LYS A 75 12.07 2.83 -9.90
C LYS A 75 11.79 3.48 -8.54
N GLU A 76 10.51 3.58 -8.16
CA GLU A 76 10.08 4.10 -6.86
C GLU A 76 10.63 3.25 -5.71
N MET A 77 10.58 1.92 -5.81
CA MET A 77 11.18 1.01 -4.84
C MET A 77 12.70 1.27 -4.68
N ALA A 78 13.41 1.46 -5.79
CA ALA A 78 14.84 1.75 -5.78
C ALA A 78 15.17 3.12 -5.13
N THR A 79 14.32 4.14 -5.27
CA THR A 79 14.54 5.43 -4.57
C THR A 79 14.41 5.31 -3.05
N HIS A 80 13.77 4.24 -2.57
CA HIS A 80 13.66 3.90 -1.15
C HIS A 80 14.80 2.99 -0.66
N ASN A 81 15.78 2.69 -1.52
CA ASN A 81 16.86 1.72 -1.27
C ASN A 81 16.33 0.31 -0.94
N LEU A 82 15.24 -0.08 -1.59
CA LEU A 82 14.61 -1.40 -1.46
C LEU A 82 14.82 -2.24 -2.71
#